data_AF-A0A6I4XJ60-F1
#
_entry.id   AF-A0A6I4XJ60-F1
#
_cell.length_a   1.000
_cell.length_b   1.000
_cell.length_c   1.000
_cell.angle_alpha   90.00
_cell.angle_beta   90.00
_cell.angle_gamma   90.00
#
_symmetry.space_group_name_H-M   'P 1'
#
loop_
_entity.id
_entity.type
_entity.pdbx_description
1 polymer ?
#
loop_
_entity_poly.entity_id
_entity_poly.type
_entity_poly.pdbx_seq_one_letter_code
_entity_poly.pdbx_strand_id
1 'polypeptide(L)'
;PEGEIERISEESATTIPVYMPFITSYFMLREPGDRPLVVPNGSKNLAFIGNFADTERDTVFTTEYSVRTAMEAVYQLLEVERGVPEVFASAYDLRVLANSVYYLSDKKKLTEMDMPFVERKMVEHFVKKFEDTYIGDILRENHLI
;
A
#
# COMPACT_ATOMS: atom_id res chain seq x y z
N PRO A 1 3.86 -40.05 -4.11
CA PRO A 1 4.26 -38.68 -4.48
C PRO A 1 5.77 -38.42 -4.32
N GLU A 2 6.36 -38.73 -3.16
CA GLU A 2 7.78 -38.45 -2.88
C GLU A 2 8.76 -39.20 -3.79
N GLY A 3 8.45 -40.45 -4.16
CA GLY A 3 9.30 -41.28 -5.02
C GLY A 3 9.46 -40.81 -6.47
N GLU A 4 8.80 -39.72 -6.87
CA GLU A 4 8.91 -39.16 -8.22
C GLU A 4 9.62 -37.80 -8.26
N ILE A 5 9.95 -37.22 -7.10
CA ILE A 5 10.49 -35.85 -7.00
C ILE A 5 11.81 -35.70 -7.77
N GLU A 6 12.74 -36.65 -7.58
CA GLU A 6 14.06 -36.63 -8.23
C GLU A 6 13.93 -36.69 -9.76
N ARG A 7 13.22 -37.71 -10.26
CA ARG A 7 12.94 -37.87 -11.70
C ARG A 7 12.31 -36.63 -12.32
N ILE A 8 11.33 -36.02 -11.64
CA ILE A 8 10.66 -34.82 -12.16
C ILE A 8 11.61 -33.62 -12.15
N SER A 9 12.37 -33.44 -11.08
CA SER A 9 13.31 -32.32 -10.91
C SER A 9 14.44 -32.35 -11.93
N GLU A 10 14.97 -33.54 -12.24
CA GLU A 10 16.15 -33.69 -13.08
C GLU A 10 15.82 -33.87 -14.57
N GLU A 11 14.75 -34.62 -14.87
CA GLU A 11 14.49 -35.05 -16.25
C GLU A 11 13.30 -34.32 -16.89
N SER A 12 12.37 -33.79 -16.09
CA SER A 12 11.09 -33.25 -16.60
C SER A 12 10.92 -31.74 -16.39
N ALA A 13 11.84 -31.09 -15.67
CA ALA A 13 11.80 -29.66 -15.38
C ALA A 13 13.13 -28.99 -15.72
N THR A 14 13.07 -27.73 -16.16
CA THR A 14 14.25 -26.87 -16.30
C THR A 14 14.15 -25.74 -15.27
N THR A 15 15.06 -25.72 -14.30
CA THR A 15 15.08 -24.72 -13.22
C THR A 15 16.37 -23.91 -13.31
N ILE A 16 16.27 -22.62 -13.60
CA ILE A 16 17.42 -21.71 -13.71
C ILE A 16 17.46 -20.81 -12.47
N PRO A 17 18.38 -21.04 -11.51
CA PRO A 17 18.49 -20.21 -10.33
C PRO A 17 19.17 -18.87 -10.65
N VAL A 18 18.80 -17.83 -9.90
CA VAL A 18 19.47 -16.53 -9.93
C VAL A 18 19.75 -16.10 -8.49
N TYR A 19 20.98 -15.66 -8.23
CA TYR A 19 21.36 -15.03 -6.98
C TYR A 19 21.42 -13.52 -7.17
N MET A 20 20.65 -12.78 -6.37
CA MET A 20 20.56 -11.32 -6.44
C MET A 20 20.93 -10.72 -5.09
N PRO A 21 22.14 -10.17 -4.90
CA PRO A 21 22.58 -9.66 -3.61
C PRO A 21 21.73 -8.48 -3.09
N PHE A 22 21.02 -7.79 -3.98
CA PHE A 22 20.32 -6.54 -3.65
C PHE A 22 18.79 -6.61 -3.84
N ILE A 23 18.20 -7.78 -4.05
CA ILE A 23 16.76 -7.91 -4.37
C ILE A 23 15.84 -7.34 -3.27
N THR A 24 16.27 -7.34 -2.01
CA THR A 24 15.52 -6.81 -0.86
C THR A 24 15.88 -5.37 -0.48
N SER A 25 16.81 -4.73 -1.21
CA SER A 25 17.42 -3.46 -0.78
C SER A 25 16.43 -2.30 -0.64
N TYR A 26 15.30 -2.33 -1.36
CA TYR A 26 14.26 -1.30 -1.24
C TYR A 26 13.63 -1.22 0.16
N PHE A 27 13.68 -2.31 0.93
CA PHE A 27 13.03 -2.41 2.25
C PHE A 27 14.01 -2.39 3.42
N MET A 28 15.27 -2.01 3.18
CA MET A 28 16.20 -1.73 4.27
C MET A 28 15.68 -0.56 5.12
N LEU A 29 15.95 -0.61 6.43
CA LEU A 29 15.67 0.51 7.32
C LEU A 29 16.33 1.79 6.78
N ARG A 30 15.61 2.90 6.85
CA ARG A 30 16.03 4.20 6.33
C ARG A 30 15.52 5.33 7.21
N GLU A 31 16.19 6.46 7.12
CA GLU A 31 15.79 7.73 7.71
C GLU A 31 15.40 8.75 6.61
N PRO A 32 14.61 9.79 6.94
CA PRO A 32 14.39 10.90 6.02
C PRO A 32 15.72 11.51 5.56
N GLY A 33 15.91 11.60 4.23
CA GLY A 33 17.16 12.10 3.63
C GLY A 33 18.09 11.01 3.08
N ASP A 34 17.92 9.73 3.45
CA ASP A 34 18.71 8.62 2.87
C ASP A 34 18.46 8.42 1.37
N ARG A 35 17.29 8.88 0.89
CA ARG A 35 16.93 8.94 -0.52
C ARG A 35 16.90 10.40 -0.98
N PRO A 36 17.49 10.74 -2.14
CA PRO A 36 17.39 12.08 -2.69
C PRO A 36 15.97 12.35 -3.17
N LEU A 37 15.51 13.60 -3.04
CA LEU A 37 14.30 14.07 -3.73
C LEU A 37 14.40 13.80 -5.24
N VAL A 38 13.26 13.56 -5.89
CA VAL A 38 13.19 13.39 -7.35
C VAL A 38 13.92 14.52 -8.08
N VAL A 39 13.67 15.77 -7.69
CA VAL A 39 14.48 16.94 -8.08
C VAL A 39 15.03 17.59 -6.81
N PRO A 40 16.34 17.48 -6.54
CA PRO A 40 16.93 18.10 -5.35
C PRO A 40 16.75 19.62 -5.33
N ASN A 41 16.62 20.20 -4.13
CA ASN A 41 16.47 21.64 -3.95
C ASN A 41 17.62 22.41 -4.64
N GLY A 42 17.25 23.36 -5.51
CA GLY A 42 18.21 24.17 -6.27
C GLY A 42 18.77 23.51 -7.54
N SER A 43 18.45 22.24 -7.80
CA SER A 43 18.79 21.57 -9.05
C SER A 43 18.20 22.32 -10.25
N LYS A 44 18.96 22.39 -11.36
CA LYS A 44 18.56 23.05 -12.60
C LYS A 44 18.35 22.08 -13.77
N ASN A 45 19.04 20.94 -13.73
CA ASN A 45 19.08 20.00 -14.85
C ASN A 45 19.38 18.55 -14.41
N LEU A 46 19.26 18.25 -13.10
CA LEU A 46 19.50 16.92 -12.55
C LEU A 46 18.25 16.43 -11.80
N ALA A 47 17.88 15.17 -12.05
CA ALA A 47 16.84 14.45 -11.32
C ALA A 47 17.29 13.02 -10.99
N PHE A 48 16.74 12.47 -9.91
CA PHE A 48 16.82 11.05 -9.55
C PHE A 48 15.46 10.41 -9.79
N ILE A 49 15.43 9.25 -10.45
CA ILE A 49 14.21 8.49 -10.72
C ILE A 49 14.36 7.04 -10.24
N GLY A 50 13.23 6.35 -10.10
CA GLY A 50 13.18 4.97 -9.64
C GLY A 50 13.01 4.84 -8.13
N ASN A 51 13.05 3.60 -7.66
CA ASN A 51 12.64 3.21 -6.30
C ASN A 51 13.56 3.72 -5.16
N PHE A 52 14.73 4.28 -5.49
CA PHE A 52 15.63 4.91 -4.51
C PHE A 52 15.54 6.44 -4.50
N ALA A 53 14.69 7.06 -5.32
CA ALA A 53 14.33 8.47 -5.18
C ALA A 53 13.22 8.64 -4.11
N ASP A 54 13.09 9.84 -3.55
CA ASP A 54 12.11 10.18 -2.53
C ASP A 54 10.97 11.02 -3.14
N THR A 55 9.74 10.54 -2.94
CA THR A 55 8.47 11.22 -3.21
C THR A 55 7.43 10.78 -2.17
N GLU A 56 6.38 11.56 -2.00
CA GLU A 56 5.40 11.40 -0.90
C GLU A 56 4.49 10.18 -1.08
N ARG A 57 4.18 9.51 0.05
CA ARG A 57 3.16 8.45 0.25
C ARG A 57 3.27 7.15 -0.59
N ASP A 58 3.87 7.17 -1.77
CA ASP A 58 3.87 6.04 -2.70
C ASP A 58 4.80 4.89 -2.24
N THR A 59 4.61 3.69 -2.78
CA THR A 59 5.29 2.46 -2.36
C THR A 59 6.35 2.01 -3.35
N VAL A 60 7.58 1.82 -2.86
CA VAL A 60 8.68 1.22 -3.63
C VAL A 60 8.44 -0.28 -3.86
N PHE A 61 9.30 -0.91 -4.66
CA PHE A 61 9.11 -2.27 -5.15
C PHE A 61 7.86 -2.37 -6.04
N THR A 62 7.52 -1.28 -6.71
CA THR A 62 6.44 -1.23 -7.68
C THR A 62 6.95 -0.59 -8.97
N THR A 63 6.34 -0.98 -10.09
CA THR A 63 6.55 -0.30 -11.36
C THR A 63 5.96 1.12 -11.32
N GLU A 64 4.84 1.29 -10.60
CA GLU A 64 4.17 2.59 -10.40
C GLU A 64 5.12 3.64 -9.85
N TYR A 65 5.87 3.35 -8.79
CA TYR A 65 6.84 4.29 -8.21
C TYR A 65 7.90 4.74 -9.22
N SER A 66 8.31 3.83 -10.11
CA SER A 66 9.29 4.13 -11.16
C SER A 66 8.69 5.08 -12.21
N VAL A 67 7.43 4.88 -12.58
CA VAL A 67 6.71 5.76 -13.51
C VAL A 67 6.40 7.11 -12.87
N ARG A 68 5.97 7.14 -11.61
CA ARG A 68 5.71 8.36 -10.84
C ARG A 68 6.94 9.25 -10.76
N THR A 69 8.05 8.71 -10.27
CA THR A 69 9.30 9.49 -10.10
C THR A 69 9.82 10.01 -11.45
N ALA A 70 9.65 9.24 -12.54
CA ALA A 70 9.95 9.73 -13.89
C ALA A 70 9.01 10.88 -14.33
N MET A 71 7.70 10.74 -14.10
CA MET A 71 6.72 11.77 -14.43
C MET A 71 6.99 13.06 -13.64
N GLU A 72 7.20 12.95 -12.34
CA GLU A 72 7.52 14.08 -11.45
C GLU A 72 8.82 14.77 -11.86
N ALA A 73 9.87 14.02 -12.20
CA ALA A 73 11.14 14.58 -12.67
C ALA A 73 10.98 15.40 -13.97
N VAL A 74 10.31 14.81 -14.97
CA VAL A 74 10.07 15.48 -16.25
C VAL A 74 9.21 16.72 -16.06
N TYR A 75 8.14 16.63 -15.26
CA TYR A 75 7.21 17.74 -15.05
C TYR A 75 7.87 18.91 -14.32
N GLN A 76 8.68 18.62 -13.30
CA GLN A 76 9.40 19.65 -12.55
C GLN A 76 10.53 20.31 -13.36
N LEU A 77 11.33 19.54 -14.11
CA LEU A 77 12.47 20.09 -14.86
C LEU A 77 12.07 20.82 -16.14
N LEU A 78 10.98 20.41 -16.79
CA LEU A 78 10.50 21.02 -18.03
C LEU A 78 9.30 21.96 -17.83
N GLU A 79 8.94 22.24 -16.58
CA GLU A 79 7.84 23.15 -16.22
C GLU A 79 6.52 22.78 -16.94
N VAL A 80 6.18 21.49 -16.97
CA VAL A 80 4.98 21.00 -17.66
C VAL A 80 3.74 21.48 -16.91
N GLU A 81 2.90 22.30 -17.56
CA GLU A 81 1.68 22.90 -16.98
C GLU A 81 0.51 21.91 -16.90
N ARG A 82 0.71 20.77 -16.22
CA ARG A 82 -0.31 19.75 -15.97
C ARG A 82 -0.09 19.08 -14.62
N GLY A 83 -1.17 18.79 -13.91
CA GLY A 83 -1.09 18.06 -12.63
C GLY A 83 -0.57 16.64 -12.79
N VAL A 84 0.36 16.24 -11.94
CA VAL A 84 0.71 14.83 -11.70
C VAL A 84 -0.36 14.23 -10.79
N PRO A 85 -0.96 13.07 -11.11
CA PRO A 85 -1.93 12.43 -10.23
C PRO A 85 -1.31 12.12 -8.86
N GLU A 86 -2.00 12.48 -7.78
CA GLU A 86 -1.58 12.06 -6.44
C GLU A 86 -1.65 10.53 -6.28
N VAL A 87 -1.01 10.02 -5.22
CA VAL A 87 -1.23 8.63 -4.81
C VAL A 87 -2.69 8.46 -4.42
N PHE A 88 -3.34 7.43 -4.96
CA PHE A 88 -4.76 7.15 -4.72
C PHE A 88 -5.13 7.30 -3.24
N ALA A 89 -6.10 8.15 -2.95
CA ALA A 89 -6.44 8.61 -1.60
C ALA A 89 -7.27 7.59 -0.79
N SER A 90 -7.11 6.28 -1.03
CA SER A 90 -7.84 5.21 -0.34
C SER A 90 -7.71 5.28 1.18
N ALA A 91 -6.53 5.65 1.68
CA ALA A 91 -6.27 5.81 3.12
C ALA A 91 -7.12 6.91 3.78
N TYR A 92 -7.75 7.78 2.99
CA TYR A 92 -8.62 8.87 3.47
C TYR A 92 -10.10 8.63 3.13
N ASP A 93 -10.44 7.54 2.45
CA ASP A 93 -11.82 7.20 2.11
C ASP A 93 -12.44 6.33 3.20
N LEU A 94 -13.41 6.88 3.94
CA LEU A 94 -14.11 6.18 5.02
C LEU A 94 -14.73 4.85 4.58
N ARG A 95 -15.16 4.73 3.32
CA ARG A 95 -15.74 3.50 2.76
C ARG A 95 -14.67 2.43 2.63
N VAL A 96 -13.48 2.81 2.16
CA VAL A 96 -12.34 1.88 2.03
C VAL A 96 -11.83 1.49 3.41
N LEU A 97 -11.77 2.42 4.36
CA LEU A 97 -11.39 2.11 5.74
C LEU A 97 -12.39 1.15 6.40
N ALA A 98 -13.69 1.41 6.27
CA ALA A 98 -14.74 0.51 6.77
C ALA A 98 -14.63 -0.90 6.14
N ASN A 99 -14.47 -0.96 4.81
CA ASN A 99 -14.25 -2.21 4.10
C ASN A 99 -13.02 -2.95 4.62
N SER A 100 -11.91 -2.24 4.81
CA SER A 100 -10.63 -2.80 5.29
C SER A 100 -10.80 -3.40 6.68
N VAL A 101 -11.51 -2.73 7.59
CA VAL A 101 -11.80 -3.26 8.94
C VAL A 101 -12.60 -4.57 8.86
N TYR A 102 -13.60 -4.65 7.98
CA TYR A 102 -14.38 -5.87 7.80
C TYR A 102 -13.50 -7.04 7.34
N TYR A 103 -12.66 -6.86 6.31
CA TYR A 103 -11.79 -7.94 5.83
C TYR A 103 -10.66 -8.31 6.79
N LEU A 104 -10.05 -7.33 7.48
CA LEU A 104 -9.01 -7.58 8.48
C LEU A 104 -9.52 -8.31 9.72
N SER A 105 -10.82 -8.23 10.00
CA SER A 105 -11.47 -8.90 11.13
C SER A 105 -12.01 -10.29 10.80
N ASP A 106 -11.57 -10.90 9.69
CA ASP A 106 -12.13 -12.15 9.16
C ASP A 106 -13.63 -12.05 8.89
N LYS A 107 -14.07 -10.91 8.34
CA LYS A 107 -15.47 -10.65 7.95
C LYS A 107 -16.45 -10.66 9.13
N LYS A 108 -16.01 -10.17 10.30
CA LYS A 108 -16.86 -10.04 11.49
C LYS A 108 -17.53 -8.67 11.51
N LYS A 109 -18.74 -8.61 12.10
CA LYS A 109 -19.36 -7.33 12.46
C LYS A 109 -18.56 -6.67 13.59
N LEU A 110 -18.67 -5.35 13.73
CA LEU A 110 -18.01 -4.59 14.80
C LEU A 110 -18.28 -5.16 16.19
N THR A 111 -19.49 -5.66 16.44
CA THR A 111 -19.90 -6.24 17.73
C THR A 111 -19.37 -7.66 17.98
N GLU A 112 -18.87 -8.32 16.94
CA GLU A 112 -18.39 -9.71 16.97
C GLU A 112 -16.86 -9.81 17.01
N MET A 113 -16.16 -8.68 16.87
CA MET A 113 -14.71 -8.61 16.94
C MET A 113 -14.19 -8.97 18.34
N ASP A 114 -12.95 -9.47 18.40
CA ASP A 114 -12.30 -9.78 19.68
C ASP A 114 -11.85 -8.48 20.34
N MET A 115 -12.52 -8.11 21.43
CA MET A 115 -12.30 -6.86 22.15
C MET A 115 -12.56 -7.06 23.64
N PRO A 116 -11.87 -6.31 24.53
CA PRO A 116 -12.22 -6.20 25.94
C PRO A 116 -13.69 -5.79 26.14
N PHE A 117 -14.30 -6.26 27.23
CA PHE A 117 -15.72 -6.07 27.51
C PHE A 117 -16.19 -4.60 27.44
N VAL A 118 -15.39 -3.68 27.96
CA VAL A 118 -15.71 -2.24 27.98
C VAL A 118 -15.76 -1.68 26.56
N GLU A 119 -14.79 -2.03 25.71
CA GLU A 119 -14.74 -1.60 24.31
C GLU A 119 -15.92 -2.13 23.52
N ARG A 120 -16.25 -3.42 23.68
CA ARG A 120 -17.43 -4.03 23.04
C ARG A 120 -18.72 -3.28 23.39
N LYS A 121 -18.92 -2.93 24.67
CA LYS A 121 -20.11 -2.17 25.10
C LYS A 121 -20.15 -0.75 24.55
N MET A 122 -19.01 -0.08 24.42
CA MET A 122 -18.92 1.23 23.77
C MET A 122 -19.28 1.13 22.28
N VAL A 123 -18.75 0.12 21.58
CA VAL A 123 -19.04 -0.14 20.16
C VAL A 123 -20.52 -0.46 19.95
N GLU A 124 -21.12 -1.32 20.77
CA GLU A 124 -22.57 -1.62 20.71
C GLU A 124 -23.42 -0.37 20.86
N HIS A 125 -23.06 0.52 21.81
CA HIS A 125 -23.78 1.79 22.00
C HIS A 125 -23.59 2.75 20.83
N PHE A 126 -22.37 2.83 20.29
CA PHE A 126 -22.05 3.62 19.11
C PHE A 126 -22.87 3.17 17.90
N VAL A 127 -22.88 1.87 17.60
CA VAL A 127 -23.65 1.29 16.48
C VAL A 127 -25.12 1.67 16.62
N LYS A 128 -25.74 1.43 17.79
CA LYS A 128 -27.15 1.79 18.04
C LYS A 128 -27.45 3.28 17.89
N LYS A 129 -26.52 4.15 18.26
CA LYS A 129 -26.70 5.61 18.18
C LYS A 129 -26.68 6.12 16.73
N PHE A 130 -25.90 5.47 15.87
CA PHE A 130 -25.63 5.95 14.51
C PHE A 130 -26.25 5.07 13.41
N GLU A 131 -26.99 4.01 13.76
CA GLU A 131 -27.60 3.05 12.84
C GLU A 131 -28.47 3.72 11.76
N ASP A 132 -29.27 4.72 12.13
CA ASP A 132 -30.18 5.45 11.23
C ASP A 132 -29.54 6.72 10.62
N THR A 133 -28.21 6.76 10.52
CA THR A 133 -27.47 7.91 9.97
C THR A 133 -26.65 7.49 8.75
N TYR A 134 -26.10 8.47 8.01
CA TYR A 134 -25.18 8.19 6.91
C TYR A 134 -23.95 7.38 7.33
N ILE A 135 -23.48 7.53 8.57
CA ILE A 135 -22.40 6.68 9.11
C ILE A 135 -22.89 5.23 9.22
N GLY A 136 -24.12 5.02 9.68
CA GLY A 136 -24.76 3.71 9.73
C GLY A 136 -24.89 3.09 8.33
N ASP A 137 -25.24 3.87 7.32
CA ASP A 137 -25.30 3.40 5.93
C ASP A 137 -23.92 2.93 5.44
N ILE A 138 -22.85 3.69 5.66
CA ILE A 138 -21.48 3.27 5.30
C ILE A 138 -21.10 1.96 6.00
N LEU A 139 -21.41 1.82 7.29
CA LEU A 139 -21.12 0.60 8.04
C LEU A 139 -21.92 -0.59 7.50
N ARG A 140 -23.20 -0.40 7.17
CA ARG A 140 -24.10 -1.44 6.65
C ARG A 140 -23.69 -1.90 5.25
N GLU A 141 -23.37 -0.96 4.36
CA GLU A 141 -22.87 -1.23 3.01
C GLU A 141 -21.54 -2.00 3.03
N ASN A 142 -20.75 -1.84 4.08
CA ASN A 142 -19.49 -2.55 4.29
C ASN A 142 -19.59 -3.74 5.26
N HIS A 143 -20.80 -4.22 5.57
CA HIS A 143 -21.07 -5.41 6.38
C HIS A 143 -20.54 -5.35 7.82
N LEU A 144 -20.31 -4.15 8.36
CA LEU A 144 -19.78 -3.93 9.71
C LEU A 144 -20.84 -3.91 10.80
N ILE A 145 -22.12 -3.73 10.43
CA ILE A 145 -23.28 -3.76 11.34
C ILE A 145 -24.39 -4.62 10.74
#